data_AF-A0A7K7WWN1-F1
#
_entry.id   AF-A0A7K7WWN1-F1
#
_cell.length_a   1.000
_cell.length_b   1.000
_cell.length_c   1.000
_cell.angle_alpha   90.00
_cell.angle_beta   90.00
_cell.angle_gamma   90.00
#
_symmetry.space_group_name_H-M   'P 1'
#
loop_
_entity.id
_entity.type
_entity.pdbx_description
1 polymer ?
#
loop_
_entity_poly.entity_id
_entity_poly.type
_entity_poly.pdbx_seq_one_letter_code
_entity_poly.pdbx_strand_id
1 'polypeptide(L)'
;WLGFQGKCYYFSSNESDWDSSRASCESMGASLASINSLDELMFIKRYKGPANHWFGLRKAGDRSWRWTNGTASDNWFAVRGGGPCAYLNEEKISSSLCHTQKRWLCSRRDNYVLWRGERAP
;
A
#
# COMPACT_ATOMS: atom_id res chain seq x y z
N TRP A 1 -9.37 5.76 9.16
CA TRP A 1 -9.40 4.56 8.31
C TRP A 1 -10.61 4.64 7.40
N LEU A 2 -10.47 4.29 6.12
CA LEU A 2 -11.58 4.18 5.16
C LEU A 2 -11.76 2.71 4.79
N GLY A 3 -12.99 2.20 4.79
CA GLY A 3 -13.29 0.80 4.46
C GLY A 3 -13.55 0.59 2.98
N PHE A 4 -12.96 -0.46 2.39
CA PHE A 4 -13.25 -0.90 1.03
C PHE A 4 -12.90 -2.38 0.86
N GLN A 5 -13.85 -3.17 0.34
CA GLN A 5 -13.69 -4.61 0.04
C GLN A 5 -13.03 -5.43 1.16
N GLY A 6 -13.50 -5.27 2.41
CA GLY A 6 -12.99 -6.04 3.55
C GLY A 6 -11.60 -5.62 4.04
N LYS A 7 -11.10 -4.46 3.62
CA LYS A 7 -9.88 -3.83 4.13
C LYS A 7 -10.18 -2.41 4.64
N CYS A 8 -9.42 -1.99 5.63
CA CYS A 8 -9.37 -0.62 6.11
C CYS A 8 -8.07 0.04 5.64
N TYR A 9 -8.15 1.28 5.14
CA TYR A 9 -7.00 2.05 4.65
C TYR A 9 -6.76 3.31 5.47
N TYR A 10 -5.50 3.62 5.77
CA TYR A 10 -5.08 4.84 6.43
C TYR A 10 -4.10 5.61 5.55
N PHE A 11 -4.39 6.88 5.31
CA PHE A 11 -3.58 7.79 4.51
C PHE A 11 -2.89 8.77 5.46
N SER A 12 -1.55 8.78 5.48
CA SER A 12 -0.82 9.69 6.36
C SER A 12 -0.96 11.15 5.92
N SER A 13 -0.89 12.07 6.88
CA SER A 13 -0.69 13.50 6.60
C SER A 13 0.80 13.86 6.51
N ASN A 14 1.63 13.11 7.24
CA ASN A 14 3.07 13.34 7.38
C ASN A 14 3.83 12.54 6.32
N GLU A 15 5.07 12.95 6.08
CA GLU A 15 5.99 12.26 5.18
C GLU A 15 7.07 11.52 5.97
N SER A 16 7.49 10.36 5.48
CA SER A 16 8.66 9.63 5.97
C SER A 16 9.30 8.80 4.85
N ASP A 17 10.44 8.18 5.13
CA ASP A 17 11.00 7.14 4.27
C ASP A 17 10.15 5.86 4.31
N TRP A 18 10.41 4.93 3.39
CA TRP A 18 9.61 3.72 3.25
C TRP A 18 9.68 2.80 4.47
N ASP A 19 10.85 2.67 5.11
CA ASP A 19 11.02 1.77 6.26
C ASP A 19 10.36 2.37 7.52
N SER A 20 10.50 3.68 7.74
CA SER A 20 9.77 4.40 8.82
C SER A 20 8.26 4.39 8.61
N SER A 21 7.80 4.51 7.36
CA SER A 21 6.39 4.39 6.99
C SER A 21 5.84 3.00 7.31
N ARG A 22 6.64 1.96 7.03
CA ARG A 22 6.32 0.58 7.36
C ARG A 22 6.16 0.39 8.87
N ALA A 23 7.15 0.82 9.65
CA ALA A 23 7.09 0.75 11.11
C ALA A 23 5.87 1.50 11.67
N SER A 24 5.51 2.63 11.08
CA SER A 24 4.30 3.39 11.44
C SER A 24 3.01 2.60 11.18
N CYS A 25 2.91 1.86 10.08
CA CYS A 25 1.77 0.98 9.84
C CYS A 25 1.74 -0.20 10.82
N GLU A 26 2.89 -0.81 11.11
CA GLU A 26 3.01 -1.95 12.03
C GLU A 26 2.60 -1.58 13.46
N SER A 27 2.95 -0.38 13.94
CA SER A 27 2.54 0.12 15.27
C SER A 27 1.02 0.33 15.40
N MET A 28 0.31 0.45 14.27
CA MET A 28 -1.15 0.54 14.22
C MET A 28 -1.84 -0.82 13.98
N GLY A 29 -1.10 -1.93 14.07
CA GLY A 29 -1.60 -3.27 13.78
C GLY A 29 -1.98 -3.45 12.30
N ALA A 30 -1.23 -2.81 11.41
CA ALA A 30 -1.44 -2.84 9.97
C ALA A 30 -0.13 -3.07 9.22
N SER A 31 -0.17 -2.96 7.90
CA SER A 31 1.03 -2.99 7.06
C SER A 31 0.93 -1.89 6.03
N LEU A 32 2.05 -1.50 5.41
CA LEU A 32 1.97 -0.71 4.18
C LEU A 32 1.07 -1.44 3.19
N ALA A 33 0.21 -0.69 2.51
CA ALA A 33 -0.92 -1.27 1.82
C ALA A 33 -0.51 -2.18 0.66
N SER A 34 -1.08 -3.39 0.64
CA SER A 34 -1.12 -4.25 -0.55
C SER A 34 -2.20 -3.75 -1.49
N ILE A 35 -2.00 -3.82 -2.81
CA ILE A 35 -3.02 -3.46 -3.80
C ILE A 35 -3.21 -4.66 -4.74
N ASN A 36 -4.34 -5.34 -4.60
CA ASN A 36 -4.57 -6.66 -5.19
C ASN A 36 -5.57 -6.63 -6.35
N SER A 37 -6.23 -5.49 -6.58
CA SER A 37 -7.19 -5.34 -7.68
C SER A 37 -7.16 -3.92 -8.25
N LEU A 38 -7.66 -3.79 -9.49
CA LEU A 38 -7.82 -2.49 -10.13
C LEU A 38 -8.80 -1.60 -9.36
N ASP A 39 -9.88 -2.17 -8.82
CA ASP A 39 -10.86 -1.44 -8.01
C ASP A 39 -10.24 -0.89 -6.73
N GLU A 40 -9.39 -1.67 -6.05
CA GLU A 40 -8.64 -1.23 -4.88
C GLU A 40 -7.72 -0.05 -5.24
N LEU A 41 -7.02 -0.14 -6.37
CA LEU A 41 -6.17 0.95 -6.87
C LEU A 41 -6.98 2.22 -7.18
N MET A 42 -8.13 2.10 -7.83
CA MET A 42 -9.00 3.24 -8.14
C MET A 42 -9.56 3.89 -6.87
N PHE A 43 -10.00 3.08 -5.91
CA PHE A 43 -10.44 3.57 -4.60
C PHE A 43 -9.33 4.37 -3.91
N ILE A 44 -8.13 3.81 -3.81
CA ILE A 44 -6.99 4.50 -3.19
C ILE A 44 -6.67 5.82 -3.91
N LYS A 45 -6.64 5.81 -5.25
CA LYS A 45 -6.37 7.02 -6.05
C LYS A 45 -7.40 8.12 -5.81
N ARG A 46 -8.66 7.77 -5.59
CA ARG A 46 -9.74 8.74 -5.31
C ARG A 46 -9.53 9.51 -4.01
N TYR A 47 -8.94 8.88 -2.99
CA TYR A 47 -8.82 9.44 -1.63
C TYR A 47 -7.42 9.93 -1.25
N LYS A 48 -6.34 9.48 -1.93
CA LYS A 48 -4.97 9.86 -1.56
C LYS A 48 -4.64 11.35 -1.79
N GLY A 49 -5.42 12.06 -2.60
CA GLY A 49 -5.11 13.45 -3.01
C GLY A 49 -3.87 13.56 -3.92
N PRO A 50 -3.28 14.76 -4.07
CA PRO A 50 -2.19 15.00 -5.02
C PRO A 50 -0.85 14.39 -4.57
N ALA A 51 -0.64 14.27 -3.26
CA ALA A 51 0.62 13.82 -2.70
C ALA A 51 1.01 12.39 -3.12
N ASN A 52 2.32 12.16 -3.16
CA ASN A 52 2.90 10.85 -3.40
C ASN A 52 2.78 9.98 -2.15
N HIS A 53 2.43 8.71 -2.32
CA HIS A 53 2.22 7.79 -1.20
C HIS A 53 3.02 6.49 -1.37
N TRP A 54 3.83 6.14 -0.38
CA TRP A 54 4.37 4.80 -0.22
C TRP A 54 3.24 3.78 -0.05
N PHE A 55 3.43 2.61 -0.63
CA PHE A 55 2.61 1.42 -0.39
C PHE A 55 3.51 0.20 -0.27
N GLY A 56 2.92 -0.96 0.03
CA GLY A 56 3.63 -2.14 0.54
C GLY A 56 4.43 -2.91 -0.50
N LEU A 57 4.93 -2.28 -1.55
CA LEU A 57 5.64 -2.94 -2.64
C LEU A 57 7.09 -2.47 -2.74
N ARG A 58 8.02 -3.43 -2.70
CA ARG A 58 9.47 -3.20 -2.75
C ARG A 58 10.19 -4.28 -3.55
N LYS A 59 11.29 -3.94 -4.21
CA LYS A 59 12.16 -4.93 -4.85
C LYS A 59 12.91 -5.75 -3.81
N ALA A 60 12.97 -7.06 -4.03
CA ALA A 60 13.86 -7.97 -3.34
C ALA A 60 15.26 -7.99 -3.99
N GLY A 61 16.20 -8.76 -3.41
CA GLY A 61 17.58 -8.83 -3.90
C GLY A 61 17.71 -9.34 -5.33
N ASP A 62 16.77 -10.18 -5.77
CA ASP A 62 16.64 -10.67 -7.15
C ASP A 62 15.95 -9.68 -8.10
N ARG A 63 15.68 -8.45 -7.64
CA ARG A 63 14.97 -7.38 -8.33
C ARG A 63 13.49 -7.65 -8.62
N SER A 64 12.92 -8.74 -8.09
CA SER A 64 11.49 -9.03 -8.18
C SER A 64 10.69 -8.13 -7.23
N TRP A 65 9.47 -7.75 -7.62
CA TRP A 65 8.56 -6.98 -6.78
C TRP A 65 7.89 -7.89 -5.74
N ARG A 66 7.99 -7.52 -4.47
CA ARG A 66 7.38 -8.23 -3.35
C ARG A 66 6.56 -7.31 -2.47
N TRP A 67 5.49 -7.89 -1.94
CA TRP A 67 4.66 -7.29 -0.91
C TRP A 67 5.35 -7.38 0.46
N THR A 68 4.89 -6.60 1.45
CA THR A 68 5.44 -6.58 2.81
C THR A 68 5.36 -7.92 3.55
N ASN A 69 4.41 -8.77 3.18
CA ASN A 69 4.28 -10.14 3.68
C ASN A 69 5.24 -11.14 3.01
N GLY A 70 6.09 -10.68 2.07
CA GLY A 70 7.06 -11.50 1.36
C GLY A 70 6.53 -12.20 0.11
N THR A 71 5.23 -12.12 -0.20
CA THR A 71 4.69 -12.72 -1.42
C THR A 71 5.11 -11.93 -2.65
N ALA A 72 5.35 -12.64 -3.76
CA ALA A 72 5.62 -12.01 -5.04
C ALA A 72 4.39 -11.21 -5.52
N SER A 73 4.62 -10.12 -6.24
CA SER A 73 3.57 -9.43 -6.97
C SER A 73 3.26 -10.18 -8.26
N ASP A 74 1.97 -10.30 -8.60
CA ASP A 74 1.52 -10.89 -9.85
C ASP A 74 1.80 -10.00 -11.08
N ASN A 75 2.46 -8.85 -10.89
CA ASN A 75 2.85 -7.89 -11.93
C ASN A 75 1.69 -7.43 -12.83
N TRP A 76 0.46 -7.40 -12.31
CA TRP A 76 -0.73 -6.95 -13.04
C TRP A 76 -0.73 -5.44 -13.34
N PHE A 77 0.22 -4.70 -12.77
CA PHE A 77 0.49 -3.29 -13.07
C PHE A 77 1.97 -3.06 -13.38
N ALA A 78 2.24 -2.04 -14.20
CA ALA A 78 3.60 -1.58 -14.45
C ALA A 78 4.07 -0.60 -13.37
N VAL A 79 5.29 -0.82 -12.85
CA VAL A 79 5.97 0.14 -11.97
C VAL A 79 7.04 0.88 -12.77
N ARG A 80 6.90 2.21 -12.90
CA ARG A 80 7.89 3.03 -13.61
C ARG A 80 9.05 3.47 -12.71
N GLY A 81 10.17 3.85 -13.31
CA GLY A 81 11.36 4.32 -12.58
C GLY A 81 12.35 3.22 -12.23
N GLY A 82 13.48 3.61 -11.62
CA GLY A 82 14.59 2.70 -11.32
C GLY A 82 14.73 2.31 -9.85
N GLY A 83 13.88 2.85 -8.97
CA GLY A 83 14.03 2.69 -7.52
C GLY A 83 13.62 1.31 -6.99
N PRO A 84 14.07 0.95 -5.79
CA PRO A 84 13.65 -0.28 -5.11
C PRO A 84 12.30 -0.15 -4.39
N CYS A 85 11.84 1.05 -4.03
CA CYS A 85 10.59 1.24 -3.29
C CYS A 85 9.50 1.86 -4.20
N ALA A 86 8.31 1.26 -4.22
CA ALA A 86 7.21 1.71 -5.06
C ALA A 86 6.29 2.69 -4.32
N TYR A 87 5.79 3.68 -5.05
CA TYR A 87 4.86 4.68 -4.58
C TYR A 87 3.78 4.98 -5.62
N LEU A 88 2.66 5.51 -5.15
CA LEU A 88 1.59 6.06 -5.96
C LEU A 88 1.82 7.55 -6.16
N ASN A 89 1.85 8.00 -7.41
CA ASN A 89 1.67 9.41 -7.77
C ASN A 89 0.25 9.64 -8.33
N GLU A 90 -0.05 10.85 -8.82
CA GLU A 90 -1.36 11.19 -9.38
C GLU A 90 -1.78 10.28 -10.55
N GLU A 91 -0.84 9.91 -11.42
CA GLU A 91 -1.14 9.22 -12.66
C GLU A 91 -0.98 7.70 -12.56
N LYS A 92 0.10 7.23 -11.92
CA LYS A 92 0.64 5.87 -12.08
C LYS A 92 1.40 5.39 -10.85
N ILE A 93 1.77 4.12 -10.90
CA ILE A 93 2.69 3.50 -9.95
C ILE A 93 4.12 3.75 -10.42
N SER A 94 4.93 4.33 -9.55
CA SER A 94 6.33 4.66 -9.82
C SER A 94 7.22 4.12 -8.70
N SER A 95 8.53 4.21 -8.87
CA SER A 95 9.53 3.76 -7.91
C SER A 95 10.62 4.81 -7.70
N SER A 96 11.17 4.87 -6.49
CA SER A 96 12.25 5.78 -6.12
C SER A 96 13.11 5.18 -4.99
N LEU A 97 14.16 5.89 -4.60
CA LEU A 97 15.00 5.49 -3.47
C LEU A 97 14.17 5.50 -2.17
N CYS A 98 14.34 4.45 -1.36
CA CYS A 98 13.49 4.23 -0.17
C CYS A 98 13.59 5.34 0.88
N HIS A 99 14.73 6.04 0.95
CA HIS A 99 14.96 7.15 1.89
C HIS A 99 14.26 8.47 1.49
N THR A 100 13.66 8.53 0.29
CA THR A 100 12.94 9.74 -0.12
C THR A 100 11.69 9.94 0.73
N GLN A 101 11.35 11.18 1.00
CA GLN A 101 10.20 11.52 1.85
C GLN A 101 8.92 11.50 1.03
N LYS A 102 7.92 10.75 1.49
CA LYS A 102 6.57 10.70 0.93
C LYS A 102 5.58 10.41 2.03
N ARG A 103 4.31 10.72 1.80
CA ARG A 103 3.22 10.17 2.62
C ARG A 103 3.17 8.65 2.46
N TRP A 104 2.38 7.96 3.26
CA TRP A 104 2.25 6.52 3.18
C TRP A 104 0.80 6.06 3.38
N LEU A 105 0.54 4.87 2.84
CA LEU A 105 -0.74 4.20 2.91
C LEU A 105 -0.59 2.92 3.71
N CYS A 106 -1.35 2.78 4.79
CA CYS A 106 -1.49 1.53 5.51
C CYS A 106 -2.78 0.82 5.11
N SER A 107 -2.76 -0.52 5.13
CA SER A 107 -3.98 -1.34 5.06
C SER A 107 -3.97 -2.43 6.12
N ARG A 108 -5.16 -2.77 6.63
CA ARG A 108 -5.39 -3.97 7.45
C ARG A 108 -6.73 -4.60 7.06
N ARG A 109 -6.94 -5.86 7.44
CA ARG A 109 -8.24 -6.53 7.25
C ARG A 109 -9.32 -5.82 8.08
N ASP A 110 -10.51 -5.72 7.52
CA ASP A 110 -11.69 -5.24 8.23
C ASP A 110 -12.35 -6.41 8.96
N ASN A 111 -12.02 -6.54 10.25
CA ASN A 111 -12.51 -7.62 11.10
C ASN A 111 -14.05 -7.59 11.26
N TYR A 112 -14.69 -6.44 11.09
CA TYR A 112 -16.15 -6.32 11.22
C TYR A 112 -16.89 -6.96 10.04
N VAL A 113 -16.35 -6.82 8.83
CA VAL A 113 -16.89 -7.46 7.61
C VAL A 113 -16.71 -8.98 7.67
N LEU A 114 -15.57 -9.46 8.16
CA LEU A 114 -15.33 -10.90 8.35
C LEU A 114 -16.32 -11.53 9.33
N TRP A 115 -16.56 -10.88 10.47
CA TRP A 115 -17.54 -11.36 11.46
C TRP A 115 -18.96 -11.42 10.89
N ARG A 116 -19.37 -10.47 10.04
CA ARG A 116 -20.67 -10.55 9.35
C ARG A 116 -20.72 -11.67 8.32
N GLY A 117 -19.62 -11.96 7.62
CA GLY A 117 -19.53 -13.05 6.66
C GLY A 117 -19.62 -14.44 7.31
N GLU A 118 -19.05 -14.62 8.50
CA GLU A 118 -19.15 -15.85 9.31
C GLU A 118 -20.54 -16.07 9.91
N ARG A 119 -21.39 -15.04 9.93
CA ARG A 119 -22.79 -15.08 10.37
C ARG A 119 -23.80 -15.24 9.23
N ALA A 120 -23.35 -15.27 7.97
CA ALA A 120 -24.25 -15.49 6.84
C ALA A 120 -24.72 -16.97 6.85
N PRO A 121 -26.04 -17.24 6.82
CA PRO A 121 -26.59 -18.59 6.85
C PRO A 121 -26.24 -19.40 5.60
#